data_AF-A0A3L7UCB3-F1
#
_entry.id   AF-A0A3L7UCB3-F1
#
_cell.length_a   1.000
_cell.length_b   1.000
_cell.length_c   1.000
_cell.angle_alpha   90.00
_cell.angle_beta   90.00
_cell.angle_gamma   90.00
#
_symmetry.space_group_name_H-M   'P 1'
#
loop_
_entity.id
_entity.type
_entity.pdbx_description
1 polymer ?
#
loop_
_entity_poly.entity_id
_entity_poly.type
_entity_poly.pdbx_seq_one_letter_code
_entity_poly.pdbx_strand_id
1 'polypeptide(L)'
;MKCFACQAEIPDYSAVCPKCGDDPQANPFEAPTAPRTRPVSTPSEGDATGGIIPYKNPKALIAYYLGIFSGFPVIGFFLAVPALVLGIMGLRDRNRNPAIKGSIHAGIGIGCGAIFMLLWGAVIIGMIINYLSNTWQ
;
A
#
# COMPACT_ATOMS: atom_id res chain seq x y z
N MET A 1 -51.55 -8.86 -22.62
CA MET A 1 -50.63 -8.87 -23.80
C MET A 1 -50.11 -10.28 -24.05
N LYS A 2 -49.52 -10.58 -25.22
CA LYS A 2 -48.90 -11.89 -25.47
C LYS A 2 -47.39 -11.78 -25.30
N CYS A 3 -46.77 -12.77 -24.65
CA CYS A 3 -45.31 -12.88 -24.59
C CYS A 3 -44.75 -13.20 -25.98
N PHE A 4 -43.73 -12.47 -26.44
CA PHE A 4 -43.11 -12.74 -27.75
C PHE A 4 -42.39 -14.08 -27.82
N ALA A 5 -41.80 -14.54 -26.71
CA ALA A 5 -41.04 -15.78 -26.65
C ALA A 5 -41.92 -17.05 -26.70
N CYS A 6 -42.98 -17.10 -25.90
CA CYS A 6 -43.81 -18.32 -25.75
C CYS A 6 -45.28 -18.16 -26.15
N GLN A 7 -45.69 -16.97 -26.62
CA GLN A 7 -47.05 -16.65 -27.08
C GLN A 7 -48.17 -16.84 -26.05
N ALA A 8 -47.82 -17.07 -24.78
CA ALA A 8 -48.78 -17.14 -23.68
C ALA A 8 -49.43 -15.77 -23.44
N GLU A 9 -50.71 -15.79 -23.07
CA GLU A 9 -51.45 -14.60 -22.66
C GLU A 9 -51.08 -14.24 -21.22
N ILE A 10 -50.60 -13.00 -21.02
CA ILE A 10 -50.09 -12.50 -19.74
C ILE A 10 -50.75 -11.17 -19.36
N PRO A 11 -50.86 -10.85 -18.05
CA PRO A 11 -51.33 -9.56 -17.57
C PRO A 11 -50.39 -8.42 -18.00
N ASP A 12 -50.94 -7.23 -18.24
CA ASP A 12 -50.19 -6.07 -18.75
C ASP A 12 -49.14 -5.50 -17.76
N TYR A 13 -49.19 -5.92 -16.50
CA TYR A 13 -48.31 -5.45 -15.43
C TYR A 13 -47.19 -6.45 -15.06
N SER A 14 -47.07 -7.59 -15.74
CA SER A 14 -46.08 -8.60 -15.38
C SER A 14 -44.69 -8.23 -15.89
N ALA A 15 -43.74 -8.00 -14.97
CA ALA A 15 -42.34 -7.70 -15.30
C ALA A 15 -41.60 -8.85 -15.99
N VAL A 16 -42.06 -10.09 -15.81
CA VAL A 16 -41.51 -11.31 -16.42
C VAL A 16 -42.64 -12.28 -16.76
N CYS A 17 -42.47 -13.08 -17.81
CA CYS A 17 -43.45 -14.08 -18.20
C CYS A 17 -43.46 -15.26 -17.20
N PRO A 18 -44.59 -15.57 -16.53
CA PRO A 18 -44.64 -16.67 -15.55
C PRO A 18 -44.51 -18.07 -16.17
N LYS A 19 -44.66 -18.21 -17.50
CA LYS A 19 -44.52 -19.48 -18.20
C LYS A 19 -43.09 -19.82 -18.63
N CYS A 20 -42.33 -18.83 -19.10
CA CYS A 20 -41.00 -19.06 -19.68
C CYS A 20 -39.88 -18.26 -19.01
N GLY A 21 -40.20 -17.29 -18.15
CA GLY A 21 -39.23 -16.45 -17.46
C GLY A 21 -38.70 -15.26 -18.27
N ASP A 22 -39.04 -15.16 -19.56
CA ASP A 22 -38.58 -14.07 -20.42
C ASP A 22 -39.30 -12.75 -20.14
N ASP A 23 -38.58 -11.64 -20.38
CA ASP A 23 -39.15 -10.29 -20.36
C ASP A 23 -40.12 -10.13 -21.56
N PRO A 24 -41.43 -9.95 -21.31
CA PRO A 24 -42.41 -9.83 -22.38
C PRO A 24 -42.34 -8.51 -23.16
N GLN A 25 -41.57 -7.53 -22.69
CA GLN A 25 -41.35 -6.23 -23.33
C GLN A 25 -39.98 -6.12 -23.99
N ALA A 26 -39.12 -7.15 -23.88
CA ALA A 26 -37.82 -7.15 -24.56
C ALA A 26 -38.00 -7.08 -26.09
N ASN A 27 -37.38 -6.07 -26.70
CA ASN A 27 -37.39 -5.88 -28.15
C ASN A 27 -36.49 -6.92 -28.84
N PRO A 28 -37.02 -7.81 -29.69
CA PRO A 28 -36.22 -8.85 -30.37
C PRO A 28 -35.14 -8.31 -31.32
N PHE A 29 -35.23 -7.03 -31.71
CA PHE A 29 -34.26 -6.35 -32.56
C PHE A 29 -33.22 -5.56 -31.76
N GLU A 30 -33.34 -5.53 -30.43
CA GLU A 30 -32.36 -4.89 -29.56
C GLU A 30 -31.21 -5.88 -29.31
N ALA A 31 -30.01 -5.49 -29.75
CA ALA A 31 -28.81 -6.31 -29.53
C ALA A 31 -28.62 -6.53 -28.02
N PRO A 32 -28.18 -7.72 -27.56
CA PRO A 32 -27.90 -7.97 -26.16
C PRO A 32 -26.93 -6.91 -25.64
N THR A 33 -27.44 -5.98 -24.83
CA THR A 33 -26.56 -5.03 -24.17
C THR A 33 -25.85 -5.85 -23.12
N ALA A 34 -24.54 -6.08 -23.31
CA ALA A 34 -23.72 -6.83 -22.35
C ALA A 34 -24.08 -6.35 -20.93
N PRO A 35 -24.32 -7.26 -19.97
CA PRO A 35 -24.66 -6.86 -18.62
C PRO A 35 -23.61 -5.87 -18.15
N ARG A 36 -24.03 -4.63 -17.88
CA ARG A 36 -23.20 -3.67 -17.17
C ARG A 36 -23.08 -4.18 -15.75
N THR A 37 -22.22 -5.17 -15.54
CA THR A 37 -21.57 -5.36 -14.25
C THR A 37 -20.97 -4.02 -13.92
N ARG A 38 -21.62 -3.25 -13.05
CA ARG A 38 -20.96 -2.14 -12.38
C ARG A 38 -19.84 -2.82 -11.60
N PRO A 39 -18.55 -2.65 -11.94
CA PRO A 39 -17.55 -2.96 -10.95
C PRO A 39 -17.78 -1.91 -9.86
N VAL A 40 -18.38 -2.32 -8.75
CA VAL A 40 -18.12 -1.64 -7.47
C VAL A 40 -16.72 -2.07 -7.06
N SER A 41 -15.73 -1.70 -7.88
CA SER A 41 -14.43 -1.39 -7.34
C SER A 41 -14.61 0.01 -6.77
N THR A 42 -14.73 0.12 -5.45
CA THR A 42 -14.20 1.32 -4.80
C THR A 42 -12.81 1.49 -5.41
N PRO A 43 -12.51 2.61 -6.10
CA PRO A 43 -11.13 2.88 -6.44
C PRO A 43 -10.47 2.99 -5.08
N SER A 44 -9.71 1.97 -4.66
CA SER A 44 -8.59 2.25 -3.78
C SER A 44 -7.86 3.32 -4.57
N GLU A 45 -7.87 4.56 -4.08
CA GLU A 45 -7.23 5.70 -4.70
C GLU A 45 -5.73 5.36 -4.78
N GLY A 46 -5.39 4.63 -5.83
CA GLY A 46 -4.06 4.16 -6.13
C GLY A 46 -3.31 5.40 -6.49
N ASP A 47 -2.29 5.70 -5.70
CA ASP A 47 -1.44 6.83 -6.00
C ASP A 47 -0.78 6.63 -7.38
N ALA A 48 -0.27 7.70 -8.00
CA ALA A 48 0.32 7.65 -9.34
C ALA A 48 1.47 6.63 -9.50
N THR A 49 1.94 6.04 -8.40
CA THR A 49 3.01 5.03 -8.35
C THR A 49 2.49 3.62 -8.04
N GLY A 50 1.17 3.41 -8.05
CA GLY A 50 0.54 2.14 -7.70
C GLY A 50 0.68 1.76 -6.22
N GLY A 51 0.96 2.72 -5.35
CA GLY A 51 1.23 2.47 -3.92
C GLY A 51 2.64 1.99 -3.62
N ILE A 52 3.52 1.91 -4.62
CA ILE A 52 4.91 1.43 -4.48
C ILE A 52 5.76 2.50 -3.79
N ILE A 53 5.71 3.74 -4.25
CA ILE A 53 6.53 4.83 -3.70
C ILE A 53 5.64 5.68 -2.78
N PRO A 54 5.86 5.66 -1.46
CA PRO A 54 4.96 6.29 -0.51
C PRO A 54 5.21 7.80 -0.42
N TYR A 55 4.96 8.57 -1.48
CA TYR A 55 5.18 10.03 -1.48
C TYR A 55 4.24 10.78 -0.52
N LYS A 56 3.05 10.23 -0.24
CA LYS A 56 2.14 10.73 0.80
C LYS A 56 2.68 10.46 2.23
N ASN A 57 3.78 9.71 2.37
CA ASN A 57 4.48 9.40 3.62
C ASN A 57 5.98 9.77 3.54
N PRO A 58 6.32 11.07 3.58
CA PRO A 58 7.72 11.50 3.46
C PRO A 58 8.60 10.92 4.57
N LYS A 59 8.05 10.66 5.76
CA LYS A 59 8.80 10.08 6.88
C LYS A 59 9.27 8.65 6.58
N ALA A 60 8.39 7.81 6.05
CA ALA A 60 8.74 6.44 5.64
C ALA A 60 9.76 6.44 4.49
N LEU A 61 9.61 7.38 3.54
CA LEU A 61 10.52 7.51 2.40
C LEU A 61 11.92 7.98 2.84
N ILE A 62 12.01 9.01 3.67
CA ILE A 62 13.29 9.49 4.20
C ILE A 62 13.93 8.42 5.08
N ALA A 63 13.15 7.73 5.92
CA ALA A 63 13.66 6.63 6.73
C ALA A 63 14.29 5.52 5.88
N TYR A 64 13.67 5.16 4.75
CA TYR A 64 14.21 4.20 3.80
C TYR A 64 15.58 4.63 3.28
N TYR A 65 15.72 5.86 2.79
CA TYR A 65 16.99 6.37 2.28
C TYR A 65 18.06 6.44 3.37
N LEU A 66 17.74 7.05 4.51
CA LEU A 66 18.68 7.17 5.64
C LEU A 66 19.11 5.80 6.17
N GLY A 67 18.20 4.81 6.19
CA GLY A 67 18.49 3.44 6.60
C GLY A 67 19.48 2.76 5.65
N ILE A 68 19.36 2.95 4.34
CA ILE A 68 20.31 2.38 3.37
C ILE A 68 21.65 3.12 3.44
N PHE A 69 21.62 4.45 3.44
CA PHE A 69 22.83 5.28 3.48
C PHE A 69 23.57 5.23 4.82
N SER A 70 22.94 4.73 5.89
CA SER A 70 23.65 4.49 7.16
C SER A 70 24.66 3.34 7.09
N GLY A 71 24.70 2.58 5.99
CA GLY A 71 25.77 1.62 5.71
C GLY A 71 27.13 2.27 5.44
N PHE A 72 27.20 3.58 5.17
CA PHE A 72 28.47 4.26 4.93
C PHE A 72 29.30 4.41 6.22
N PRO A 73 30.63 4.20 6.15
CA PRO A 73 31.52 4.42 7.28
C PRO A 73 31.52 5.88 7.72
N VAL A 74 31.84 6.11 9.01
CA VAL A 74 31.95 7.43 9.67
C VAL A 74 30.61 8.15 9.86
N ILE A 75 29.84 8.34 8.80
CA ILE A 75 28.53 9.03 8.85
C ILE A 75 27.38 8.10 9.24
N GLY A 76 27.59 6.79 9.11
CA GLY A 76 26.53 5.78 9.23
C GLY A 76 25.79 5.83 10.56
N PHE A 77 26.50 5.99 11.67
CA PHE A 77 25.90 6.09 12.99
C PHE A 77 24.92 7.28 13.09
N PHE A 78 25.32 8.45 12.59
CA PHE A 78 24.50 9.66 12.64
C PHE A 78 23.27 9.59 11.72
N LEU A 79 23.34 8.81 10.64
CA LEU A 79 22.19 8.58 9.74
C LEU A 79 21.26 7.48 10.26
N ALA A 80 21.79 6.50 10.99
CA ALA A 80 21.04 5.37 11.52
C ALA A 80 20.00 5.80 12.56
N VAL A 81 20.35 6.73 13.45
CA VAL A 81 19.44 7.24 14.49
C VAL A 81 18.18 7.91 13.91
N PRO A 82 18.27 8.92 13.00
CA PRO A 82 17.09 9.52 12.39
C PRO A 82 16.32 8.53 11.50
N ALA A 83 16.99 7.54 10.88
CA ALA A 83 16.30 6.48 10.12
C ALA A 83 15.32 5.68 11.01
N LEU A 84 15.73 5.33 12.23
CA LEU A 84 14.89 4.64 13.21
C LEU A 84 13.68 5.49 13.61
N VAL A 85 13.93 6.74 13.99
CA VAL A 85 12.89 7.66 14.47
C VAL A 85 11.85 7.92 13.37
N LEU A 86 12.31 8.29 12.17
CA LEU A 86 11.43 8.57 11.03
C LEU A 86 10.70 7.32 10.55
N GLY A 87 11.32 6.14 10.62
CA GLY A 87 10.68 4.88 10.27
C GLY A 87 9.50 4.57 11.19
N ILE A 88 9.68 4.70 12.51
CA ILE A 88 8.61 4.51 13.50
C ILE A 88 7.49 5.55 13.28
N MET A 89 7.85 6.81 13.05
CA MET A 89 6.86 7.86 12.77
C MET A 89 6.10 7.60 11.46
N GLY A 90 6.77 7.11 10.42
CA GLY A 90 6.16 6.75 9.14
C GLY A 90 5.18 5.59 9.26
N LEU A 91 5.48 4.58 10.08
CA LEU A 91 4.54 3.51 10.41
C LEU A 91 3.32 4.05 11.19
N ARG A 92 3.56 4.96 12.14
CA ARG A 92 2.47 5.58 12.92
C ARG A 92 1.53 6.40 12.04
N ASP A 93 2.05 7.12 11.05
CA ASP A 93 1.23 7.88 10.10
C ASP A 93 0.37 6.98 9.23
N ARG A 94 0.94 5.89 8.69
CA ARG A 94 0.16 4.86 7.99
C ARG A 94 -0.93 4.29 8.88
N ASN A 95 -0.62 4.01 10.15
CA ASN A 95 -1.58 3.42 11.06
C ASN A 95 -2.76 4.35 11.36
N ARG A 96 -2.53 5.67 11.34
CA ARG A 96 -3.58 6.69 11.49
C ARG A 96 -4.40 6.89 10.22
N ASN A 97 -3.76 6.81 9.05
CA ASN A 97 -4.43 6.94 7.77
C ASN A 97 -3.93 5.87 6.79
N PRO A 98 -4.64 4.72 6.66
CA PRO A 98 -4.21 3.61 5.80
C PRO A 98 -4.14 3.93 4.30
N ALA A 99 -4.73 5.06 3.86
CA ALA A 99 -4.55 5.58 2.51
C ALA A 99 -3.10 6.02 2.24
N ILE A 100 -2.36 6.38 3.31
CA ILE A 100 -0.93 6.68 3.29
C ILE A 100 -0.17 5.34 3.36
N LYS A 101 0.43 4.92 2.25
CA LYS A 101 1.25 3.69 2.16
C LYS A 101 2.64 3.90 2.79
N GLY A 102 3.50 2.88 2.71
CA GLY A 102 4.91 3.00 3.09
C GLY A 102 5.42 2.04 4.16
N SER A 103 4.69 0.98 4.51
CA SER A 103 5.14 0.02 5.54
C SER A 103 6.47 -0.65 5.20
N ILE A 104 6.66 -1.03 3.92
CA ILE A 104 7.89 -1.67 3.46
C ILE A 104 9.06 -0.69 3.60
N HIS A 105 8.89 0.55 3.14
CA HIS A 105 9.92 1.59 3.21
C HIS A 105 10.29 1.94 4.66
N ALA A 106 9.29 2.11 5.52
CA ALA A 106 9.52 2.34 6.94
C ALA A 106 10.19 1.14 7.61
N GLY A 107 9.79 -0.09 7.26
CA GLY A 107 10.40 -1.32 7.77
C GLY A 107 11.87 -1.47 7.38
N ILE A 108 12.21 -1.20 6.11
CA ILE A 108 13.60 -1.18 5.64
C ILE A 108 14.40 -0.10 6.39
N GLY A 109 13.85 1.11 6.52
CA GLY A 109 14.49 2.18 7.26
C GLY A 109 14.80 1.80 8.72
N ILE A 110 13.84 1.18 9.41
CA ILE A 110 14.01 0.70 10.79
C ILE A 110 15.04 -0.44 10.85
N GLY A 111 14.92 -1.43 9.97
CA GLY A 111 15.80 -2.61 9.98
C GLY A 111 17.24 -2.23 9.71
N CYS A 112 17.51 -1.53 8.60
CA CYS A 112 18.86 -1.08 8.26
C CYS A 112 19.39 -0.08 9.29
N GLY A 113 18.57 0.87 9.74
CA GLY A 113 18.95 1.81 10.81
C GLY A 113 19.37 1.09 12.10
N ALA A 114 18.62 0.09 12.56
CA ALA A 114 18.95 -0.65 13.78
C ALA A 114 20.28 -1.40 13.63
N ILE A 115 20.45 -2.12 12.52
CA ILE A 115 21.66 -2.91 12.25
C ILE A 115 22.89 -2.01 12.21
N PHE A 116 22.85 -0.93 11.43
CA PHE A 116 24.00 -0.05 11.27
C PHE A 116 24.27 0.82 12.50
N MET A 117 23.25 1.19 13.28
CA MET A 117 23.44 1.85 14.57
C MET A 117 24.26 0.96 15.53
N LEU A 118 23.88 -0.32 15.64
CA LEU A 118 24.59 -1.27 16.50
C LEU A 118 26.01 -1.55 16.01
N LEU A 119 26.17 -1.76 14.70
CA LEU A 119 27.48 -2.01 14.09
C LEU A 119 28.45 -0.84 14.31
N TRP A 120 28.06 0.37 13.89
CA TRP A 120 28.93 1.54 14.03
C TRP A 120 29.11 1.96 15.49
N GLY A 121 28.08 1.79 16.32
CA GLY A 121 28.18 2.01 17.76
C GLY A 121 29.24 1.10 18.39
N ALA A 122 29.25 -0.19 18.06
CA ALA A 122 30.27 -1.13 18.54
C ALA A 122 31.68 -0.77 18.06
N VAL A 123 31.82 -0.36 16.79
CA VAL A 123 33.10 0.09 16.23
C VAL A 123 33.62 1.33 16.97
N ILE A 124 32.78 2.34 17.19
CA ILE A 124 33.14 3.58 17.91
C ILE A 124 33.56 3.25 19.35
N ILE A 125 32.80 2.42 20.05
CA ILE A 125 33.13 2.00 21.42
C ILE A 125 34.47 1.25 21.44
N GLY A 126 34.70 0.32 20.51
CA GLY A 126 35.97 -0.40 20.39
C GLY A 126 37.15 0.53 20.11
N MET A 127 36.97 1.53 19.25
CA MET A 127 38.00 2.55 18.98
C MET A 127 38.33 3.37 20.22
N ILE A 128 37.31 3.77 21.01
CA ILE A 128 37.51 4.50 22.26
C ILE A 128 38.28 3.64 23.28
N ILE A 129 37.89 2.37 23.45
CA ILE A 129 38.58 1.44 24.34
C ILE A 129 40.05 1.29 23.94
N ASN A 130 40.32 1.05 22.65
CA ASN A 130 41.68 0.92 22.15
C ASN A 130 42.50 2.21 22.31
N TYR A 131 41.91 3.37 22.07
CA TYR A 131 42.59 4.65 22.28
C TYR A 131 42.98 4.81 23.76
N LEU A 132 42.04 4.58 24.67
CA LEU A 132 42.28 4.67 26.10
C LEU A 132 43.36 3.66 26.54
N SER A 133 43.27 2.39 26.11
CA SER A 133 44.24 1.37 26.52
C SER A 133 45.67 1.70 26.09
N ASN A 134 45.86 2.38 24.96
CA ASN A 134 47.17 2.73 24.43
C ASN A 134 47.72 4.06 25.00
N THR A 135 46.86 4.97 25.48
CA THR A 135 47.32 6.23 26.10
C THR A 135 47.78 6.09 27.54
N TRP A 136 47.44 4.99 28.22
CA TRP A 136 47.78 4.73 29.63
C TRP A 136 48.82 3.60 29.80
N GLN A 137 49.53 3.20 28.73
CA GLN A 137 50.72 2.34 28.76
C GLN A 137 51.97 3.17 28.49
#